data_AF-A0A1W4XCR1-F1
#
_entry.id   AF-A0A1W4XCR1-F1
#
_cell.length_a   1.000
_cell.length_b   1.000
_cell.length_c   1.000
_cell.angle_alpha   90.00
_cell.angle_beta   90.00
_cell.angle_gamma   90.00
#
_symmetry.space_group_name_H-M   'P 1'
#
loop_
_entity.id
_entity.type
_entity.pdbx_description
1 polymer ?
#
loop_
_entity_poly.entity_id
_entity_poly.type
_entity_poly.pdbx_seq_one_letter_code
_entity_poly.pdbx_strand_id
1 'polypeptide(L)'
;MFLFQEAILSRFGFLPCMVQPRQSGQSTPMCQEHQYIHCTGTVFILLPSPIPRLRNRLTSISQRRTGSRYPSHIDMAPSPHEAYITRHVSGKNKDDYDTTKKIGFLWSWNHMVSRRWRTNQAVDYNFQVKMLKDFREFCSNHDNRLKYYWEQCWEVKEDACTKPI
;
A
#
# COMPACT_ATOMS: atom_id res chain seq x y z
N MET A 1 -11.00 12.42 5.57
CA MET A 1 -10.43 12.16 4.22
C MET A 1 -10.26 10.67 3.93
N PHE A 2 -9.72 9.86 4.85
CA PHE A 2 -9.55 8.41 4.66
C PHE A 2 -10.80 7.68 4.14
N LEU A 3 -11.97 7.91 4.77
CA LEU A 3 -13.24 7.28 4.37
C LEU A 3 -13.62 7.54 2.90
N PHE A 4 -13.31 8.72 2.37
CA PHE A 4 -13.59 9.02 0.97
C PHE A 4 -12.58 8.36 0.02
N GLN A 5 -11.31 8.26 0.40
CA GLN A 5 -10.34 7.47 -0.36
C GLN A 5 -10.77 6.00 -0.43
N GLU A 6 -11.25 5.44 0.67
CA GLU A 6 -11.80 4.08 0.71
C GLU A 6 -13.07 3.92 -0.14
N ALA A 7 -13.97 4.91 -0.14
CA ALA A 7 -15.14 4.93 -1.03
C ALA A 7 -14.72 4.92 -2.52
N ILE A 8 -13.73 5.74 -2.90
CA ILE A 8 -13.17 5.74 -4.26
C ILE A 8 -12.61 4.35 -4.61
N LEU A 9 -11.87 3.72 -3.70
CA LEU A 9 -11.32 2.38 -3.92
C LEU A 9 -12.43 1.35 -4.15
N SER A 10 -13.46 1.35 -3.31
CA SER A 10 -14.63 0.49 -3.46
C SER A 10 -15.30 0.67 -4.83
N ARG A 11 -15.49 1.92 -5.28
CA ARG A 11 -16.05 2.23 -6.61
C ARG A 11 -15.23 1.63 -7.76
N PHE A 12 -13.90 1.62 -7.64
CA PHE A 12 -13.00 1.03 -8.63
C PHE A 12 -12.80 -0.48 -8.45
N GLY A 13 -13.56 -1.15 -7.57
CA GLY A 13 -13.50 -2.60 -7.39
C GLY A 13 -12.34 -3.09 -6.53
N PHE A 14 -11.76 -2.22 -5.71
CA PHE A 14 -10.74 -2.59 -4.73
C PHE A 14 -11.38 -3.10 -3.43
N LEU A 15 -10.79 -4.15 -2.87
CA LEU A 15 -11.24 -4.84 -1.67
C LEU A 15 -10.16 -4.69 -0.57
N PRO A 16 -10.54 -4.39 0.69
CA PRO A 16 -9.58 -4.30 1.78
C PRO A 16 -8.95 -5.66 2.09
N CYS A 17 -7.64 -5.69 2.26
CA CYS A 17 -6.91 -6.86 2.72
C CYS A 17 -7.09 -7.02 4.24
N MET A 18 -7.99 -7.91 4.67
CA MET A 18 -8.14 -8.26 6.08
C MET A 18 -7.03 -9.25 6.49
N VAL A 19 -5.82 -8.75 6.72
CA VAL A 19 -4.75 -9.59 7.31
C VAL A 19 -4.96 -9.63 8.82
N GLN A 20 -5.51 -10.74 9.32
CA GLN A 20 -5.57 -10.96 10.75
C GLN A 20 -4.13 -11.02 11.30
N PRO A 21 -3.76 -10.21 12.31
CA PRO A 21 -2.41 -10.27 12.87
C PRO A 21 -2.17 -11.68 13.39
N ARG A 22 -1.18 -12.36 12.82
CA ARG A 22 -0.74 -13.65 13.32
C ARG A 22 -0.31 -13.46 14.77
N GLN A 23 -1.00 -14.14 15.68
CA GLN A 23 -0.64 -14.21 17.10
C GLN A 23 0.68 -14.99 17.23
N SER A 24 1.81 -14.34 16.97
CA SER A 24 3.12 -14.93 17.19
C SER A 24 4.09 -13.87 17.70
N GLY A 25 3.99 -13.57 19.00
CA GLY A 25 5.09 -13.25 19.93
C GLY A 25 6.18 -12.22 19.58
N GLN A 26 6.09 -11.52 18.46
CA GLN A 26 7.03 -10.49 18.03
C GLN A 26 6.24 -9.35 17.41
N SER A 27 5.95 -8.38 18.27
CA SER A 27 5.39 -7.08 17.96
C SER A 27 6.37 -6.26 17.12
N THR A 28 6.61 -6.69 15.88
CA THR A 28 6.75 -5.67 14.85
C THR A 28 5.33 -5.14 14.70
N PRO A 29 5.05 -3.84 14.92
CA PRO A 29 3.76 -3.32 14.52
C PRO A 29 3.72 -3.52 13.01
N MET A 30 3.04 -4.59 12.57
CA MET A 30 2.51 -4.68 11.23
C MET A 30 1.62 -3.46 11.17
N CYS A 31 2.23 -2.38 10.66
CA CYS A 31 1.63 -1.10 10.48
C CYS A 31 0.27 -1.40 9.85
N GLN A 32 -0.82 -0.90 10.43
CA GLN A 32 -2.17 -1.01 9.87
C GLN A 32 -2.16 -0.28 8.53
N GLU A 33 -1.53 -0.92 7.56
CA GLU A 33 -1.39 -0.47 6.22
C GLU A 33 -2.72 -0.81 5.60
N HIS A 34 -3.47 0.23 5.24
CA HIS A 34 -4.73 0.09 4.53
C HIS A 34 -4.39 -0.37 3.11
N GLN A 35 -4.16 -1.68 2.99
CA GLN A 35 -3.83 -2.38 1.77
C GLN A 35 -5.11 -2.87 1.13
N TYR A 36 -5.20 -2.70 -0.17
CA TYR A 36 -6.34 -3.08 -0.97
C TYR A 36 -5.87 -3.87 -2.19
N ILE A 37 -6.69 -4.81 -2.63
CA ILE A 37 -6.48 -5.60 -3.85
C ILE A 37 -7.65 -5.37 -4.79
N HIS A 38 -7.38 -5.10 -6.07
CA HIS A 38 -8.44 -5.03 -7.08
C HIS A 38 -9.08 -6.42 -7.26
N CYS A 39 -10.38 -6.49 -7.56
CA CYS A 39 -11.12 -7.74 -7.71
C CYS A 39 -10.51 -8.71 -8.76
N THR A 40 -9.72 -8.20 -9.71
CA THR A 40 -8.97 -9.03 -10.67
C THR A 40 -7.73 -9.71 -10.08
N GLY A 41 -7.29 -9.31 -8.90
CA GLY A 41 -6.06 -9.76 -8.24
C GLY A 41 -4.77 -9.20 -8.83
N THR A 42 -4.84 -8.33 -9.85
CA THR A 42 -3.67 -7.88 -10.62
C THR A 42 -3.05 -6.57 -10.12
N VAL A 43 -3.71 -5.87 -9.19
CA VAL A 43 -3.28 -4.55 -8.69
C VAL A 43 -3.47 -4.47 -7.20
N PHE A 44 -2.50 -3.89 -6.52
CA PHE A 44 -2.58 -3.50 -5.13
C PHE A 44 -2.57 -1.99 -4.97
N ILE A 45 -3.25 -1.50 -3.94
CA ILE A 45 -3.17 -0.13 -3.48
C ILE A 45 -2.82 -0.11 -1.99
N LEU A 46 -1.96 0.83 -1.60
CA LEU A 46 -1.67 1.15 -0.22
C LEU A 46 -2.07 2.61 0.06
N LEU A 47 -2.89 2.84 1.08
CA LEU A 47 -3.12 4.18 1.62
C LEU A 47 -2.15 4.43 2.79
N PRO A 48 -1.21 5.37 2.65
CA PRO A 48 -0.33 5.73 3.76
C PRO A 48 -1.17 6.32 4.89
N SER A 49 -1.03 5.76 6.10
CA SER A 49 -1.61 6.37 7.29
C SER A 49 -0.84 7.66 7.61
N PRO A 50 -1.52 8.76 7.96
CA PRO A 50 -0.87 10.02 8.32
C PRO A 50 -0.12 9.95 9.66
N ILE A 51 -0.21 8.83 10.39
CA ILE A 51 0.61 8.63 11.59
C ILE A 51 2.08 8.64 11.14
N PRO A 52 2.88 9.64 11.56
CA PRO A 52 4.29 9.65 11.23
C PRO A 52 4.87 8.36 11.75
N ARG A 53 5.41 7.54 10.86
CA ARG A 53 6.29 6.47 11.28
C ARG A 53 7.37 7.16 12.10
N LEU A 54 7.40 6.94 13.41
CA LEU A 54 8.65 7.07 14.14
C LEU A 54 9.59 6.19 13.33
N ARG A 55 10.54 6.81 12.63
CA ARG A 55 11.43 6.14 11.69
C ARG A 55 12.37 5.31 12.54
N ASN A 56 11.86 4.21 13.09
CA ASN A 56 12.65 3.14 13.63
C ASN A 56 13.39 2.60 12.42
N ARG A 57 14.61 3.10 12.21
CA ARG A 57 15.68 2.35 11.56
C ARG A 57 15.93 1.12 12.44
N LEU A 58 14.99 0.18 12.45
CA LEU A 58 15.27 -1.18 12.84
C LEU A 58 15.98 -1.76 11.61
N THR A 59 17.29 -1.55 11.60
CA THR A 59 18.21 -2.54 11.07
C THR A 59 17.69 -3.90 11.53
N SER A 60 17.61 -4.85 10.62
CA SER A 60 17.25 -6.23 10.90
C SER A 60 18.20 -6.78 11.97
N ILE A 61 17.83 -6.64 13.24
CA ILE A 61 18.47 -7.34 14.34
C ILE A 61 18.00 -8.78 14.20
N SER A 62 18.79 -9.55 13.46
CA SER A 62 18.71 -11.00 13.44
C SER A 62 18.68 -11.50 14.88
N GLN A 63 17.60 -12.21 15.19
CA GLN A 63 17.36 -12.86 16.47
C GLN A 63 18.59 -13.68 16.87
N ARG A 64 19.16 -13.36 18.03
CA ARG A 64 20.10 -14.24 18.73
C ARG A 64 19.33 -15.47 19.21
N ARG A 65 19.50 -16.60 18.54
CA ARG A 65 19.27 -17.92 19.16
C ARG A 65 20.58 -18.33 19.83
N THR A 66 20.44 -18.70 21.09
CA THR A 66 21.48 -19.16 22.01
C THR A 66 22.23 -20.39 21.49
N GLY A 67 23.56 -20.34 21.52
CA GLY A 67 24.41 -21.53 21.53
C GLY A 67 25.50 -21.58 20.45
N SER A 68 26.57 -20.80 20.58
CA SER A 68 27.92 -21.23 20.17
C SER A 68 28.99 -20.26 20.70
N ARG A 69 30.09 -20.81 21.20
CA ARG A 69 31.19 -20.14 21.93
C ARG A 69 32.16 -19.46 20.97
N TYR A 70 32.00 -18.18 20.60
CA TYR A 70 33.13 -17.39 20.07
C TYR A 70 33.01 -15.90 20.42
N PRO A 71 34.12 -15.21 20.72
CA PRO A 71 34.10 -13.81 21.14
C PRO A 71 33.75 -12.90 19.97
N SER A 72 32.92 -11.91 20.27
CA SER A 72 32.50 -10.79 19.44
C SER A 72 33.67 -10.08 18.76
N HIS A 73 33.70 -10.08 17.42
CA HIS A 73 34.57 -9.21 16.65
C HIS A 73 33.77 -8.02 16.10
N ILE A 74 34.29 -6.85 16.45
CA ILE A 74 33.89 -5.50 16.06
C ILE A 74 34.18 -5.29 14.56
N ASP A 75 33.34 -4.51 13.88
CA ASP A 75 33.55 -3.92 12.54
C ASP A 75 33.88 -4.88 11.38
N MET A 76 32.87 -5.62 10.91
CA MET A 76 32.92 -6.29 9.62
C MET A 76 32.33 -5.35 8.56
N ALA A 77 33.18 -4.81 7.68
CA ALA A 77 32.74 -4.02 6.54
C ALA A 77 31.70 -4.82 5.72
N PRO A 78 30.65 -4.17 5.21
CA PRO A 78 29.55 -4.86 4.54
C PRO A 78 30.09 -5.71 3.38
N SER A 79 29.57 -6.93 3.26
CA SER A 79 29.92 -7.83 2.16
C SER A 79 29.72 -7.12 0.81
N PRO A 80 30.53 -7.40 -0.22
CA PRO A 80 30.36 -6.80 -1.55
C PRO A 80 28.92 -6.90 -2.08
N HIS A 81 28.20 -7.97 -1.75
CA HIS A 81 26.78 -8.14 -2.08
C HIS A 81 25.86 -7.19 -1.29
N GLU A 82 26.15 -6.98 -0.01
CA GLU A 82 25.42 -6.07 0.87
C GLU A 82 25.66 -4.60 0.47
N ALA A 83 26.88 -4.26 0.06
CA ALA A 83 27.23 -2.96 -0.51
C ALA A 83 26.50 -2.70 -1.85
N TYR A 84 26.32 -3.73 -2.69
CA TYR A 84 25.57 -3.65 -3.94
C TYR A 84 24.08 -3.35 -3.68
N ILE A 85 23.45 -4.08 -2.75
CA ILE A 85 22.05 -3.86 -2.37
C ILE A 85 21.86 -2.45 -1.80
N THR A 86 22.68 -2.06 -0.82
CA THR A 86 22.55 -0.75 -0.15
C THR A 86 22.81 0.42 -1.11
N ARG A 87 23.72 0.28 -2.08
CA ARG A 87 23.98 1.31 -3.10
C ARG A 87 22.79 1.47 -4.07
N HIS A 88 22.12 0.38 -4.43
CA HIS A 88 20.98 0.43 -5.35
C HIS A 88 19.69 0.92 -4.71
N VAL A 89 19.55 0.88 -3.39
CA VAL A 89 18.35 1.33 -2.67
C VAL A 89 18.54 2.71 -2.04
N SER A 90 19.78 3.11 -1.71
CA SER A 90 20.09 4.38 -1.01
C SER A 90 20.38 5.56 -1.95
N GLY A 91 20.33 5.35 -3.26
CA GLY A 91 20.64 6.38 -4.25
C GLY A 91 19.39 7.05 -4.82
N LYS A 92 19.22 8.34 -4.49
CA LYS A 92 18.51 9.37 -5.28
C LYS A 92 17.02 9.63 -4.94
N ASN A 93 16.80 10.29 -3.80
CA ASN A 93 16.19 11.63 -3.69
C ASN A 93 16.01 11.94 -2.20
N LYS A 94 16.87 12.84 -1.70
CA LYS A 94 16.86 13.34 -0.33
C LYS A 94 16.17 14.71 -0.29
N ASP A 95 15.08 14.82 -1.02
CA ASP A 95 14.07 15.82 -0.68
C ASP A 95 13.32 15.21 0.50
N ASP A 96 13.23 15.94 1.61
CA ASP A 96 12.20 15.71 2.61
C ASP A 96 10.85 15.92 1.91
N TYR A 97 10.44 14.91 1.17
CA TYR A 97 9.14 14.83 0.54
C TYR A 97 8.18 14.65 1.70
N ASP A 98 7.64 15.77 2.15
CA ASP A 98 6.65 15.87 3.22
C ASP A 98 5.44 15.00 2.86
N THR A 99 5.57 13.71 3.17
CA THR A 99 4.60 12.66 2.84
C THR A 99 3.37 12.84 3.73
N THR A 100 3.46 13.68 4.77
CA THR A 100 2.35 14.00 5.66
C THR A 100 1.29 14.90 5.00
N LYS A 101 1.64 15.61 3.91
CA LYS A 101 0.73 16.55 3.25
C LYS A 101 0.16 16.08 1.91
N LYS A 102 0.73 15.06 1.28
CA LYS A 102 0.25 14.59 -0.04
C LYS A 102 -0.76 13.45 0.11
N ILE A 103 -2.03 13.81 0.03
CA ILE A 103 -3.14 12.86 -0.12
C ILE A 103 -2.98 12.15 -1.47
N GLY A 104 -3.00 10.81 -1.47
CA GLY A 104 -2.83 10.02 -2.68
C GLY A 104 -2.93 8.52 -2.44
N PHE A 105 -2.66 7.75 -3.50
CA PHE A 105 -2.73 6.29 -3.52
C PHE A 105 -1.37 5.74 -3.96
N LEU A 106 -0.81 4.79 -3.23
CA LEU A 106 0.38 4.04 -3.66
C LEU A 106 -0.08 2.84 -4.48
N TRP A 107 0.17 2.87 -5.79
CA TRP A 107 -0.25 1.84 -6.74
C TRP A 107 0.89 0.86 -7.03
N SER A 108 0.60 -0.44 -7.07
CA SER A 108 1.55 -1.44 -7.55
C SER A 108 0.88 -2.56 -8.35
N TRP A 109 1.60 -3.07 -9.34
CA TRP A 109 1.18 -4.23 -10.13
C TRP A 109 1.48 -5.52 -9.36
N ASN A 110 0.55 -6.47 -9.40
CA ASN A 110 0.78 -7.80 -8.88
C ASN A 110 1.44 -8.70 -9.94
N HIS A 111 2.78 -8.74 -9.90
CA HIS A 111 3.56 -9.61 -10.81
C HIS A 111 3.55 -11.08 -10.41
N MET A 112 3.06 -11.44 -9.21
CA MET A 112 3.03 -12.82 -8.73
C MET A 112 1.85 -13.62 -9.31
N VAL A 113 0.82 -12.95 -9.83
CA VAL A 113 -0.33 -13.62 -10.46
C VAL A 113 -0.02 -13.92 -11.92
N SER A 114 0.41 -15.15 -12.15
CA SER A 114 0.63 -15.68 -13.50
C SER A 114 -0.70 -15.91 -14.24
N ARG A 115 -0.65 -16.07 -15.57
CA ARG A 115 -1.85 -16.34 -16.41
C ARG A 115 -2.68 -17.52 -15.90
N ARG A 116 -2.02 -18.56 -15.37
CA ARG A 116 -2.67 -19.79 -14.86
C ARG A 116 -3.54 -19.54 -13.62
N TRP A 117 -3.20 -18.54 -12.81
CA TRP A 117 -3.86 -18.24 -11.54
C TRP A 117 -4.82 -17.05 -11.63
N ARG A 118 -5.06 -16.51 -12.83
CA ARG A 118 -6.05 -15.46 -13.02
C ARG A 118 -7.43 -16.08 -13.13
N THR A 119 -8.32 -15.66 -12.25
CA THR A 119 -9.74 -16.00 -12.32
C THR A 119 -10.39 -15.45 -13.59
N ASN A 120 -9.89 -14.32 -14.11
CA ASN A 120 -10.39 -13.70 -15.33
C ASN A 120 -9.27 -13.57 -16.38
N GLN A 121 -9.38 -14.36 -17.45
CA GLN A 121 -8.39 -14.37 -18.55
C GLN A 121 -8.45 -13.14 -19.45
N ALA A 122 -9.57 -12.38 -19.43
CA ALA A 122 -9.70 -11.13 -20.18
C ALA A 122 -8.92 -9.97 -19.56
N VAL A 123 -8.41 -10.12 -18.34
CA VAL A 123 -7.57 -9.12 -17.66
C VAL A 123 -6.15 -9.20 -18.21
N ASP A 124 -5.92 -8.46 -19.28
CA ASP A 124 -4.63 -8.33 -19.93
C ASP A 124 -3.85 -7.09 -19.42
N TYR A 125 -2.68 -6.84 -20.01
CA TYR A 125 -1.88 -5.66 -19.67
C TYR A 125 -2.56 -4.36 -20.10
N ASN A 126 -3.29 -4.36 -21.22
CA ASN A 126 -3.99 -3.18 -21.72
C ASN A 126 -5.10 -2.74 -20.78
N PHE A 127 -5.88 -3.69 -20.24
CA PHE A 127 -6.87 -3.42 -19.22
C PHE A 127 -6.23 -2.73 -18.01
N GLN A 128 -5.13 -3.28 -17.50
CA GLN A 128 -4.41 -2.74 -16.35
C GLN A 128 -3.95 -1.29 -16.58
N VAL A 129 -3.37 -1.00 -17.75
CA VAL A 129 -2.95 0.36 -18.13
C VAL A 129 -4.14 1.30 -18.26
N LYS A 130 -5.23 0.87 -18.93
CA LYS A 130 -6.47 1.66 -19.07
C LYS A 130 -7.09 1.98 -17.71
N MET A 131 -7.11 1.01 -16.80
CA MET A 131 -7.62 1.18 -15.44
C MET A 131 -6.81 2.23 -14.67
N LEU A 132 -5.48 2.18 -14.73
CA LEU A 132 -4.63 3.21 -14.10
C LEU A 132 -4.86 4.60 -14.72
N LYS A 133 -5.04 4.67 -16.04
CA LYS A 133 -5.35 5.92 -16.73
C LYS A 133 -6.67 6.51 -16.22
N ASP A 134 -7.75 5.71 -16.24
CA ASP A 134 -9.07 6.14 -15.78
C ASP A 134 -9.06 6.54 -14.31
N PHE A 135 -8.35 5.78 -13.46
CA PHE A 135 -8.19 6.11 -12.04
C PHE A 135 -7.52 7.47 -11.84
N ARG A 136 -6.47 7.77 -12.61
CA ARG A 136 -5.78 9.08 -12.55
C ARG A 136 -6.67 10.22 -13.03
N GLU A 137 -7.38 10.03 -14.14
CA GLU A 137 -8.33 11.02 -14.68
C GLU A 137 -9.44 11.30 -13.68
N PHE A 138 -10.02 10.24 -13.08
CA PHE A 138 -11.00 10.36 -12.01
C PHE A 138 -10.45 11.16 -10.83
N CYS A 139 -9.27 10.80 -10.28
CA CYS A 139 -8.67 11.53 -9.16
C CYS A 139 -8.27 12.97 -9.49
N SER A 140 -8.01 13.29 -10.76
CA SER A 140 -7.76 14.67 -11.21
C SER A 140 -9.04 15.50 -11.40
N ASN A 141 -10.21 14.93 -11.08
CA ASN A 141 -11.52 15.52 -11.31
C ASN A 141 -11.79 15.82 -12.80
N HIS A 142 -11.27 14.98 -13.70
CA HIS A 142 -11.60 15.09 -15.13
C HIS A 142 -13.12 14.95 -15.33
N ASP A 143 -13.68 15.79 -16.19
CA ASP A 143 -15.13 15.90 -16.43
C ASP A 143 -16.00 16.05 -15.17
N ASN A 144 -15.44 16.62 -14.10
CA ASN A 144 -16.10 16.75 -12.78
C ASN A 144 -16.55 15.41 -12.16
N ARG A 145 -16.00 14.27 -12.61
CA ARG A 145 -16.40 12.94 -12.14
C ARG A 145 -16.18 12.73 -10.63
N LEU A 146 -15.09 13.28 -10.08
CA LEU A 146 -14.79 13.18 -8.66
C LEU A 146 -15.77 14.02 -7.83
N LYS A 147 -16.05 15.25 -8.28
CA LYS A 147 -17.01 16.15 -7.65
C LYS A 147 -18.40 15.51 -7.63
N TYR A 148 -18.88 15.03 -8.77
CA TYR A 148 -20.17 14.36 -8.86
C TYR A 148 -20.23 13.15 -7.92
N TYR A 149 -19.16 12.33 -7.87
CA TYR A 149 -19.12 11.21 -6.93
C TYR A 149 -19.16 11.65 -5.47
N TRP A 150 -18.45 12.72 -5.11
CA TRP A 150 -18.47 13.27 -3.77
C TRP A 150 -19.88 13.69 -3.34
N GLU A 151 -20.61 14.38 -4.22
CA GLU A 151 -22.00 14.78 -3.99
C GLU A 151 -22.91 13.56 -3.80
N GLN A 152 -22.79 12.55 -4.68
CA GLN A 152 -23.54 11.29 -4.56
C GLN A 152 -23.25 10.54 -3.23
N CYS A 153 -22.00 10.51 -2.78
CA CYS A 153 -21.65 9.93 -1.48
C CYS A 153 -22.30 10.69 -0.31
N TRP A 154 -22.50 12.01 -0.45
CA TRP A 154 -23.12 12.82 0.58
C TRP A 154 -24.63 12.57 0.65
N GLU A 155 -25.31 12.48 -0.50
CA GLU A 155 -26.74 12.15 -0.61
C GLU A 155 -27.04 10.80 0.04
N VAL A 156 -26.28 9.75 -0.29
CA VAL A 156 -26.45 8.42 0.32
C VAL A 156 -26.28 8.44 1.84
N LYS A 157 -25.36 9.27 2.35
CA LYS A 157 -25.13 9.42 3.79
C LYS A 157 -26.32 10.11 4.48
N GLU A 158 -26.93 11.10 3.83
CA GLU A 158 -28.13 11.80 4.36
C GLU A 158 -29.37 10.89 4.34
N ASP A 159 -29.56 10.12 3.29
CA ASP A 159 -30.65 9.14 3.17
C ASP A 159 -30.53 7.99 4.20
N ALA A 160 -29.31 7.54 4.48
CA ALA A 160 -29.05 6.54 5.52
C ALA A 160 -29.33 7.07 6.95
N CYS A 161 -29.24 8.38 7.16
CA CYS A 161 -29.49 9.01 8.46
C CYS A 161 -30.98 9.31 8.71
N THR A 162 -31.80 9.40 7.65
CA THR A 162 -33.19 9.86 7.72
C THR A 162 -34.22 8.73 7.78
N LYS A 163 -33.82 7.47 7.58
CA LYS A 163 -34.71 6.31 7.75
C LYS A 163 -34.51 5.69 9.14
N PRO A 164 -35.48 5.79 10.07
CA PRO A 164 -35.45 4.98 11.28
C PRO A 164 -35.63 3.50 10.90
N ILE A 165 -34.92 2.63 11.62
CA ILE A 165 -35.05 1.16 11.54
C ILE A 165 -36.48 0.73 11.87
#